data_AF-A0A4Q1RX47-F1
#
_entry.id   AF-A0A4Q1RX47-F1
#
_cell.length_a   1.000
_cell.length_b   1.000
_cell.length_c   1.000
_cell.angle_alpha   90.00
_cell.angle_beta   90.00
_cell.angle_gamma   90.00
#
_symmetry.space_group_name_H-M   'P 1'
#
loop_
_entity.id
_entity.type
_entity.pdbx_description
1 polymer ?
#
loop_
_entity_poly.entity_id
_entity_poly.type
_entity_poly.pdbx_seq_one_letter_code
_entity_poly.pdbx_strand_id
1 'polypeptide(L)'
;KILPIFVERVRNVSHKATCRLRSHPSYGKYLRQLKDGTLRIDKQAVRDAEKYDGKYLIRTSDDTLSAEDVAIGYKQLVDIEQAFRTLKSTLELRPMYHRLEDRIRAHVLLSWLALLLVRIVEIRTHESWPNVRDECERLMLGHFSSKNGDLYQRTELTAKQAQLFAALGLEPPPKILGIHPRA
;
A
#
# COMPACT_ATOMS: atom_id res chain seq x y z
N LYS A 1 -12.85 13.85 12.96
CA LYS A 1 -13.01 13.94 14.43
C LYS A 1 -11.62 14.07 15.06
N ILE A 2 -11.07 15.28 15.11
CA ILE A 2 -9.88 15.55 15.94
C ILE A 2 -10.37 15.59 17.38
N LEU A 3 -9.74 14.78 18.22
CA LEU A 3 -10.09 14.54 19.61
C LEU A 3 -10.20 15.85 20.41
N PRO A 4 -11.18 15.95 21.34
CA PRO A 4 -11.31 17.06 22.26
C PRO A 4 -10.24 16.90 23.35
N ILE A 5 -9.00 17.32 23.05
CA ILE A 5 -8.01 17.48 24.12
C ILE A 5 -8.41 18.74 24.88
N PHE A 6 -8.92 18.50 26.08
CA PHE A 6 -9.41 19.44 27.06
C PHE A 6 -8.32 20.49 27.39
N VAL A 7 -8.38 21.66 26.77
CA VAL A 7 -7.55 22.83 27.12
C VAL A 7 -8.50 24.01 27.39
N GLU A 8 -9.39 23.84 28.36
CA GLU A 8 -10.42 24.84 28.64
C GLU A 8 -9.87 26.05 29.43
N ARG A 9 -8.71 25.90 30.09
CA ARG A 9 -7.98 26.99 30.73
C ARG A 9 -6.57 26.54 31.12
N VAL A 10 -5.55 27.11 30.50
CA VAL A 10 -4.17 26.96 30.98
C VAL A 10 -3.84 28.17 31.85
N ARG A 11 -4.12 28.09 33.16
CA ARG A 11 -3.65 29.08 34.14
C ARG A 11 -2.41 28.52 34.84
N ASN A 12 -1.37 29.35 34.98
CA ASN A 12 -0.08 29.01 35.59
C ASN A 12 0.75 27.92 34.89
N VAL A 13 1.01 28.10 33.60
CA VAL A 13 2.04 27.30 32.92
C VAL A 13 3.28 28.16 32.68
N SER A 14 4.45 27.57 32.92
CA SER A 14 5.75 28.16 32.65
C SER A 14 5.74 28.92 31.32
N HIS A 15 6.25 30.16 31.33
CA HIS A 15 6.36 31.03 30.16
C HIS A 15 6.85 30.27 28.90
N LYS A 16 7.76 29.30 29.10
CA LYS A 16 8.32 28.45 28.05
C LYS A 16 7.29 27.53 27.38
N ALA A 17 6.38 26.91 28.14
CA ALA A 17 5.36 26.02 27.60
C ALA A 17 4.23 26.80 26.91
N THR A 18 3.90 28.00 27.40
CA THR A 18 2.97 28.93 26.75
C THR A 18 3.51 29.38 25.38
N CYS A 19 4.80 29.76 25.31
CA CYS A 19 5.47 30.09 24.05
C CYS A 19 5.48 28.91 23.07
N ARG A 20 5.77 27.69 23.54
CA ARG A 20 5.80 26.48 22.71
C ARG A 20 4.44 26.14 22.11
N LEU A 21 3.36 26.32 22.87
CA LEU A 21 1.99 26.08 22.38
C LEU A 21 1.61 27.10 21.30
N ARG A 22 2.00 28.36 21.48
CA ARG A 22 1.75 29.45 20.53
C ARG A 22 2.55 29.29 19.23
N SER A 23 3.80 28.83 19.32
CA SER A 23 4.63 28.57 18.14
C SER A 23 4.37 27.20 17.51
N HIS A 24 3.43 26.41 18.04
CA HIS A 24 3.12 25.10 17.49
C HIS A 24 2.44 25.24 16.12
N PRO A 25 2.95 24.59 15.05
CA PRO A 25 2.43 24.76 13.68
C PRO A 25 0.93 24.47 13.55
N SER A 26 0.45 23.42 14.23
CA SER A 26 -0.94 22.99 14.15
C SER A 26 -1.89 23.74 15.10
N TYR A 27 -1.43 24.11 16.30
CA TYR A 27 -2.31 24.57 17.38
C TYR A 27 -2.26 26.09 17.56
N GLY A 28 -1.14 26.74 17.23
CA GLY A 28 -0.95 28.18 17.40
C GLY A 28 -2.02 29.02 16.71
N LYS A 29 -2.48 28.60 15.52
CA LYS A 29 -3.55 29.26 14.74
C LYS A 29 -4.92 29.27 15.42
N TYR A 30 -5.14 28.43 16.43
CA TYR A 30 -6.42 28.33 17.16
C TYR A 30 -6.34 28.92 18.57
N LEU A 31 -5.24 29.57 18.93
CA LEU A 31 -5.01 30.10 20.26
C LEU A 31 -4.97 31.63 20.23
N ARG A 32 -5.72 32.25 21.13
CA ARG A 32 -5.70 33.69 21.40
C ARG A 32 -5.16 33.94 22.80
N GLN A 33 -4.30 34.95 22.92
CA GLN A 33 -3.81 35.43 24.21
C GLN A 33 -4.73 36.54 24.74
N LEU A 34 -5.16 36.40 25.99
CA LEU A 34 -5.88 37.45 26.73
C LEU A 34 -4.89 38.46 27.32
N LYS A 35 -5.39 39.62 27.74
CA LYS A 35 -4.57 40.69 28.34
C LYS A 35 -3.82 40.25 29.61
N ASP A 36 -4.31 39.21 30.29
CA ASP A 36 -3.73 38.60 31.47
C ASP A 36 -2.64 37.54 31.15
N GLY A 37 -2.26 37.39 29.89
CA GLY A 37 -1.28 36.40 29.44
C GLY A 37 -1.81 34.97 29.30
N THR A 38 -3.07 34.72 29.67
CA THR A 38 -3.71 33.40 29.55
C THR A 38 -4.00 33.08 28.09
N LEU A 39 -3.66 31.86 27.65
CA LEU A 39 -4.09 31.35 26.34
C LEU A 39 -5.51 30.77 26.43
N ARG A 40 -6.34 31.14 25.45
CA ARG A 40 -7.66 30.55 25.22
C ARG A 40 -7.81 30.11 23.78
N ILE A 41 -8.63 29.09 23.57
CA ILE A 41 -9.02 28.67 22.23
C ILE A 41 -9.88 29.76 21.58
N ASP A 42 -9.50 30.15 20.38
CA ASP A 42 -10.31 31.01 19.53
C ASP A 42 -11.40 30.15 18.86
N LYS A 43 -12.60 30.19 19.45
CA LYS A 43 -13.76 29.44 18.94
C LYS A 43 -14.18 29.86 17.53
N GLN A 44 -13.88 31.10 17.12
CA GLN A 44 -14.21 31.56 15.78
C GLN A 44 -13.23 30.97 14.76
N ALA A 45 -11.93 30.99 15.06
CA ALA A 45 -10.92 30.36 14.22
C ALA A 45 -11.15 28.84 14.06
N VAL A 46 -11.61 28.17 15.13
CA VAL A 46 -12.01 26.76 15.07
C VAL A 46 -13.22 26.58 14.14
N ARG A 47 -14.30 27.35 14.32
CA ARG A 47 -15.49 27.29 13.46
C ARG A 47 -15.19 27.58 12.00
N ASP A 48 -14.28 28.49 11.71
CA ASP A 48 -13.91 28.81 10.34
C ASP A 48 -13.08 27.68 9.70
N ALA A 49 -12.24 26.98 10.47
CA ALA A 49 -11.55 25.79 9.99
C ALA A 49 -12.50 24.60 9.78
N GLU A 50 -13.48 24.40 10.67
CA GLU A 50 -14.50 23.32 10.55
C GLU A 50 -15.28 23.39 9.22
N LYS A 51 -15.46 24.58 8.64
CA LYS A 51 -16.12 24.75 7.33
C LYS A 51 -15.38 24.04 6.18
N TYR A 52 -14.09 23.78 6.33
CA TYR A 52 -13.23 23.16 5.33
C TYR A 52 -12.89 21.70 5.67
N ASP A 53 -13.29 21.21 6.84
CA ASP A 53 -13.02 19.83 7.25
C ASP A 53 -13.71 18.85 6.30
N GLY A 54 -12.94 17.89 5.79
CA GLY A 54 -13.42 16.88 4.84
C GLY A 54 -13.65 17.37 3.41
N LYS A 55 -13.31 18.63 3.09
CA LYS A 55 -13.32 19.16 1.72
C LYS A 55 -11.93 19.05 1.10
N TYR A 56 -11.87 18.59 -0.14
CA TYR A 56 -10.64 18.50 -0.93
C TYR A 56 -10.70 19.52 -2.07
N LEU A 57 -9.62 20.28 -2.24
CA LEU A 57 -9.46 21.16 -3.41
C LEU A 57 -8.48 20.49 -4.36
N ILE A 58 -8.98 20.08 -5.53
CA ILE A 58 -8.13 19.56 -6.61
C ILE A 58 -7.99 20.70 -7.62
N ARG A 59 -6.76 21.08 -7.93
CA ARG A 59 -6.45 22.07 -8.95
C ARG A 59 -5.79 21.37 -10.13
N THR A 60 -6.37 21.53 -11.31
CA THR A 60 -5.79 21.08 -12.58
C THR A 60 -5.53 22.28 -13.49
N SER A 61 -4.55 22.18 -14.37
CA SER A 61 -4.31 23.14 -15.45
C SER A 61 -5.06 22.79 -16.73
N ASP A 62 -5.65 21.60 -16.79
CA ASP A 62 -6.41 21.10 -17.93
C ASP A 62 -7.89 21.49 -17.77
N ASP A 63 -8.38 22.29 -18.70
CA ASP A 63 -9.75 22.82 -18.75
C ASP A 63 -10.70 21.94 -19.56
N THR A 64 -10.21 20.87 -20.19
CA THR A 64 -11.01 19.94 -20.98
C THR A 64 -11.64 18.83 -20.14
N LEU A 65 -11.12 18.59 -18.93
CA LEU A 65 -11.58 17.54 -18.04
C LEU A 65 -12.80 17.96 -17.22
N SER A 66 -13.78 17.06 -17.11
CA SER A 66 -14.91 17.25 -16.19
C SER A 66 -14.44 17.21 -14.72
N ALA A 67 -15.23 17.81 -13.83
CA ALA A 67 -14.95 17.75 -12.40
C ALA A 67 -14.98 16.30 -11.88
N GLU A 68 -15.86 15.46 -12.44
CA GLU A 68 -15.93 14.03 -12.14
C GLU A 68 -14.64 13.30 -12.54
N ASP A 69 -14.13 13.54 -13.76
CA ASP A 69 -12.93 12.89 -14.27
C ASP A 69 -11.69 13.29 -13.47
N VAL A 70 -11.59 14.57 -13.10
CA VAL A 70 -10.51 15.06 -12.22
C VAL A 70 -10.56 14.37 -10.86
N ALA A 71 -11.76 14.20 -10.29
CA ALA A 71 -11.92 13.51 -9.02
C ALA A 71 -11.60 12.00 -9.13
N ILE A 72 -11.96 11.35 -10.24
CA ILE A 72 -11.63 9.94 -10.51
C ILE A 72 -10.13 9.77 -10.68
N GLY A 73 -9.48 10.61 -11.49
CA GLY A 73 -8.03 10.60 -11.68
C GLY A 73 -7.27 10.82 -10.37
N TYR A 74 -7.75 11.73 -9.52
CA TYR A 74 -7.17 11.91 -8.19
C TYR A 74 -7.31 10.65 -7.32
N LYS A 75 -8.42 9.93 -7.39
CA LYS A 75 -8.60 8.66 -6.64
C LYS A 75 -7.63 7.57 -7.07
N GLN A 76 -7.15 7.57 -8.33
CA GLN A 76 -6.13 6.62 -8.81
C GLN A 76 -4.78 6.78 -8.08
N LEU A 77 -4.53 7.90 -7.39
CA LEU A 77 -3.37 8.04 -6.52
C LEU A 77 -3.32 6.95 -5.44
N VAL A 78 -4.49 6.49 -4.96
CA VAL A 78 -4.57 5.39 -3.99
C VAL A 78 -4.02 4.09 -4.60
N ASP A 79 -4.34 3.83 -5.87
CA ASP A 79 -3.84 2.64 -6.57
C ASP A 79 -2.32 2.70 -6.78
N ILE A 80 -1.80 3.90 -7.04
CA ILE A 80 -0.37 4.16 -7.14
C ILE A 80 0.32 3.96 -5.78
N GLU A 81 -0.24 4.49 -4.69
CA GLU A 81 0.27 4.29 -3.34
C GLU A 81 0.29 2.81 -2.96
N GLN A 82 -0.75 2.07 -3.31
CA GLN A 82 -0.83 0.64 -3.08
C GLN A 82 0.23 -0.11 -3.92
N ALA A 83 0.44 0.28 -5.18
CA ALA A 83 1.51 -0.28 -6.01
C ALA A 83 2.90 -0.03 -5.42
N PHE A 84 3.17 1.19 -4.91
CA PHE A 84 4.41 1.51 -4.21
C PHE A 84 4.57 0.72 -2.92
N ARG A 85 3.48 0.40 -2.22
CA ARG A 85 3.50 -0.46 -1.04
C ARG A 85 3.90 -1.87 -1.42
N THR A 86 3.24 -2.48 -2.41
CA THR A 86 3.57 -3.81 -2.94
C THR A 86 5.02 -3.89 -3.40
N LEU A 87 5.50 -2.86 -4.10
CA LEU A 87 6.88 -2.78 -4.57
C LEU A 87 7.89 -2.82 -3.41
N LYS A 88 7.61 -2.11 -2.32
CA LYS A 88 8.48 -2.05 -1.14
C LYS A 88 8.41 -3.31 -0.29
N SER A 89 7.24 -3.91 -0.11
CA SER A 89 7.05 -5.07 0.77
C SER A 89 7.19 -6.39 0.03
N THR A 90 6.28 -6.69 -0.88
CA THR A 90 6.14 -8.02 -1.50
C THR A 90 7.22 -8.29 -2.52
N LEU A 91 7.67 -7.25 -3.22
CA LEU A 91 8.72 -7.34 -4.24
C LEU A 91 10.10 -6.93 -3.70
N GLU A 92 10.20 -6.79 -2.37
CA GLU A 92 11.43 -6.53 -1.63
C GLU A 92 12.34 -5.46 -2.24
N LEU A 93 11.77 -4.40 -2.83
CA LEU A 93 12.56 -3.24 -3.25
C LEU A 93 13.34 -2.65 -2.05
N ARG A 94 12.79 -2.82 -0.85
CA ARG A 94 13.49 -2.56 0.41
C ARG A 94 13.32 -3.79 1.31
N PRO A 95 14.40 -4.29 1.94
CA PRO A 95 15.74 -3.71 2.05
C PRO A 95 16.66 -3.98 0.84
N MET A 96 17.37 -2.95 0.38
CA MET A 96 18.34 -3.04 -0.73
C MET A 96 19.75 -3.26 -0.17
N TYR A 97 20.23 -4.51 -0.19
CA TYR A 97 21.56 -4.87 0.33
C TYR A 97 22.69 -4.72 -0.70
N HIS A 98 22.35 -4.33 -1.93
CA HIS A 98 23.30 -4.12 -3.02
C HIS A 98 24.14 -2.86 -2.78
N ARG A 99 25.47 -2.97 -2.93
CA ARG A 99 26.42 -1.84 -2.79
C ARG A 99 26.94 -1.31 -4.12
N LEU A 100 26.91 -2.13 -5.17
CA LEU A 100 27.35 -1.76 -6.51
C LEU A 100 26.17 -1.16 -7.29
N GLU A 101 26.42 -0.07 -8.00
CA GLU A 101 25.41 0.67 -8.74
C GLU A 101 24.65 -0.20 -9.76
N ASP A 102 25.36 -1.03 -10.52
CA ASP A 102 24.73 -1.90 -11.52
C ASP A 102 23.76 -2.90 -10.89
N ARG A 103 24.10 -3.44 -9.70
CA ARG A 103 23.23 -4.37 -8.97
C ARG A 103 22.00 -3.67 -8.41
N ILE A 104 22.15 -2.41 -7.98
CA ILE A 104 21.03 -1.57 -7.55
C ILE A 104 20.08 -1.34 -8.73
N ARG A 105 20.60 -0.92 -9.89
CA ARG A 105 19.80 -0.70 -11.11
C ARG A 105 19.07 -1.98 -11.55
N ALA A 106 19.76 -3.12 -11.55
CA ALA A 106 19.16 -4.41 -11.88
C ALA A 106 18.03 -4.79 -10.91
N HIS A 107 18.23 -4.63 -9.60
CA HIS A 107 17.20 -4.91 -8.59
C HIS A 107 15.95 -4.06 -8.80
N VAL A 108 16.12 -2.74 -8.99
CA VAL A 108 15.01 -1.82 -9.25
C VAL A 108 14.24 -2.21 -10.51
N LEU A 109 14.95 -2.55 -11.59
CA LEU A 109 14.35 -2.99 -12.85
C LEU A 109 13.55 -4.28 -12.67
N LEU A 110 14.11 -5.28 -11.98
CA LEU A 110 13.43 -6.53 -11.69
C LEU A 110 12.19 -6.32 -10.82
N SER A 111 12.26 -5.50 -9.77
CA SER A 111 11.10 -5.16 -8.95
C SER A 111 10.01 -4.45 -9.76
N TRP A 112 10.39 -3.57 -10.71
CA TRP A 112 9.42 -2.91 -11.58
C TRP A 112 8.74 -3.88 -12.56
N LEU A 113 9.51 -4.78 -13.19
CA LEU A 113 8.97 -5.84 -14.05
C LEU A 113 8.06 -6.79 -13.27
N ALA A 114 8.44 -7.16 -12.05
CA ALA A 114 7.60 -7.98 -11.19
C ALA A 114 6.29 -7.26 -10.83
N LEU A 115 6.33 -5.95 -10.57
CA LEU A 115 5.11 -5.16 -10.33
C LEU A 115 4.19 -5.13 -11.55
N LEU A 116 4.75 -5.04 -12.77
CA LEU A 116 3.98 -5.14 -14.00
C LEU A 116 3.27 -6.50 -14.10
N LEU A 117 3.98 -7.60 -13.84
CA LEU A 117 3.39 -8.95 -13.83
C LEU A 117 2.29 -9.08 -12.78
N VAL A 118 2.53 -8.58 -11.57
CA VAL A 118 1.53 -8.53 -10.49
C VAL A 118 0.26 -7.81 -10.96
N ARG A 119 0.39 -6.64 -11.61
CA ARG A 119 -0.77 -5.91 -12.12
C ARG A 119 -1.50 -6.63 -13.25
N ILE A 120 -0.78 -7.28 -14.16
CA ILE A 120 -1.39 -8.10 -15.21
C ILE A 120 -2.20 -9.23 -14.59
N VAL A 121 -1.66 -9.89 -13.57
CA VAL A 121 -2.37 -10.95 -12.84
C VAL A 121 -3.64 -10.40 -12.22
N GLU A 122 -3.56 -9.33 -11.43
CA GLU A 122 -4.73 -8.74 -10.75
C GLU A 122 -5.82 -8.29 -11.74
N ILE A 123 -5.44 -7.70 -12.86
CA ILE A 123 -6.38 -7.26 -13.90
C ILE A 123 -7.07 -8.45 -14.57
N ARG A 124 -6.31 -9.50 -14.93
CA ARG A 124 -6.85 -10.66 -15.66
C ARG A 124 -7.68 -11.58 -14.78
N THR A 125 -7.29 -11.77 -13.51
CA THR A 125 -7.98 -12.66 -12.58
C THR A 125 -9.06 -11.98 -11.78
N HIS A 126 -9.11 -10.63 -11.79
CA HIS A 126 -9.96 -9.81 -10.92
C HIS A 126 -9.79 -10.15 -9.43
N GLU A 127 -8.61 -10.63 -9.03
CA GLU A 127 -8.26 -11.04 -7.68
C GLU A 127 -6.98 -10.33 -7.22
N SER A 128 -6.87 -10.09 -5.91
CA SER A 128 -5.66 -9.43 -5.37
C SER A 128 -4.44 -10.35 -5.46
N TRP A 129 -3.25 -9.77 -5.68
CA TRP A 129 -2.02 -10.56 -5.77
C TRP A 129 -1.74 -11.48 -4.56
N PRO A 130 -1.95 -11.04 -3.30
CA PRO A 130 -1.79 -11.94 -2.15
C PRO A 130 -2.66 -13.20 -2.26
N ASN A 131 -3.94 -13.05 -2.65
CA ASN A 131 -4.84 -14.19 -2.78
C ASN A 131 -4.40 -15.16 -3.89
N VAL A 132 -4.00 -14.62 -5.04
CA VAL A 132 -3.54 -15.43 -6.18
C VAL A 132 -2.26 -16.17 -5.81
N ARG A 133 -1.31 -15.45 -5.22
CA ARG A 133 -0.04 -16.01 -4.74
C ARG A 133 -0.28 -17.13 -3.74
N ASP A 134 -1.07 -16.87 -2.69
CA ASP A 134 -1.34 -17.85 -1.63
C ASP A 134 -2.04 -19.10 -2.18
N GLU A 135 -2.94 -18.95 -3.15
CA GLU A 135 -3.61 -20.09 -3.80
C GLU A 135 -2.64 -20.89 -4.67
N CYS A 136 -1.73 -20.22 -5.39
CA CYS A 136 -0.69 -20.89 -6.17
C CYS A 136 0.38 -21.54 -5.30
N GLU A 137 0.77 -20.95 -4.16
CA GLU A 137 1.75 -21.51 -3.22
C GLU A 137 1.25 -22.81 -2.56
N ARG A 138 -0.07 -23.04 -2.51
CA ARG A 138 -0.66 -24.32 -2.07
C ARG A 138 -0.46 -25.46 -3.05
N LEU A 139 -0.07 -25.18 -4.29
CA LEU A 139 0.26 -26.20 -5.28
C LEU A 139 1.62 -26.82 -4.93
N MET A 140 1.61 -28.04 -4.38
CA MET A 140 2.82 -28.70 -3.90
C MET A 140 3.30 -29.78 -4.88
N LEU A 141 4.61 -29.99 -4.93
CA LEU A 141 5.23 -31.12 -5.59
C LEU A 141 5.53 -32.22 -4.56
N GLY A 142 4.84 -33.35 -4.69
CA GLY A 142 5.14 -34.57 -3.93
C GLY A 142 6.29 -35.34 -4.56
N HIS A 143 7.23 -35.79 -3.73
CA HIS A 143 8.29 -36.71 -4.11
C HIS A 143 8.02 -38.08 -3.49
N PHE A 144 7.84 -39.09 -4.34
CA PHE A 144 7.56 -40.47 -3.95
C PHE A 144 8.75 -41.34 -4.35
N SER A 145 9.51 -41.81 -3.36
CA SER A 145 10.64 -42.70 -3.58
C SER A 145 10.23 -44.15 -3.37
N SER A 146 10.58 -45.02 -4.31
CA SER A 146 10.34 -46.46 -4.28
C SER A 146 11.61 -47.23 -4.62
N LYS A 147 11.58 -48.55 -4.42
CA LYS A 147 12.66 -49.46 -4.85
C LYS A 147 12.92 -49.37 -6.36
N ASN A 148 11.89 -49.04 -7.14
CA ASN A 148 11.94 -48.96 -8.60
C ASN A 148 12.34 -47.57 -9.12
N GLY A 149 12.55 -46.58 -8.24
CA GLY A 149 12.89 -45.21 -8.61
C GLY A 149 12.05 -44.15 -7.91
N ASP A 150 12.25 -42.91 -8.33
CA ASP A 150 11.65 -41.71 -7.77
C ASP A 150 10.59 -41.12 -8.72
N LEU A 151 9.44 -40.72 -8.18
CA LEU A 151 8.33 -40.07 -8.89
C LEU A 151 8.09 -38.68 -8.31
N TYR A 152 8.07 -37.68 -9.18
CA TYR A 152 7.73 -36.30 -8.83
C TYR A 152 6.35 -35.96 -9.40
N GLN A 153 5.37 -35.82 -8.52
CA GLN A 153 3.98 -35.57 -8.89
C GLN A 153 3.42 -34.40 -8.11
N ARG A 154 2.80 -33.44 -8.80
CA ARG A 154 2.12 -32.33 -8.12
C ARG A 154 0.75 -32.74 -7.56
N THR A 155 0.26 -31.98 -6.59
CA THR A 155 -1.11 -32.13 -6.10
C THR A 155 -2.13 -31.87 -7.20
N GLU A 156 -3.35 -32.39 -7.00
CA GLU A 156 -4.48 -32.05 -7.87
C GLU A 156 -4.75 -30.54 -7.82
N LEU A 157 -5.14 -29.98 -8.96
CA LEU A 157 -5.50 -28.57 -9.02
C LEU A 157 -6.85 -28.36 -8.37
N THR A 158 -6.96 -27.34 -7.54
CA THR A 158 -8.26 -26.84 -7.10
C THR A 158 -8.99 -26.18 -8.28
N ALA A 159 -10.32 -26.10 -8.20
CA ALA A 159 -11.10 -25.36 -9.20
C ALA A 159 -10.66 -23.89 -9.31
N LYS A 160 -10.26 -23.28 -8.19
CA LYS A 160 -9.73 -21.92 -8.14
C LYS A 160 -8.41 -21.80 -8.88
N GLN A 161 -7.46 -22.71 -8.64
CA GLN A 161 -6.19 -22.73 -9.37
C GLN A 161 -6.39 -22.90 -10.88
N ALA A 162 -7.28 -23.81 -11.30
CA ALA A 162 -7.60 -24.00 -12.71
C ALA A 162 -8.19 -22.73 -13.36
N GLN A 163 -9.10 -22.04 -12.66
CA GLN A 163 -9.65 -20.75 -13.10
C GLN A 163 -8.58 -19.67 -13.21
N LEU A 164 -7.65 -19.59 -12.26
CA LEU A 164 -6.55 -18.63 -12.29
C LEU A 164 -5.65 -18.86 -13.51
N PHE A 165 -5.24 -20.11 -13.77
CA PHE A 165 -4.44 -20.43 -14.95
C PHE A 165 -5.18 -20.11 -16.26
N ALA A 166 -6.48 -20.45 -16.34
CA ALA A 166 -7.31 -20.13 -17.50
C ALA A 166 -7.44 -18.62 -17.73
N ALA A 167 -7.70 -17.83 -16.68
CA ALA A 167 -7.79 -16.37 -16.77
C ALA A 167 -6.47 -15.72 -17.22
N LEU A 168 -5.34 -16.32 -16.86
CA LEU A 168 -4.02 -15.87 -17.30
C LEU A 168 -3.67 -16.35 -18.71
N GLY A 169 -4.42 -17.28 -19.29
CA GLY A 169 -4.10 -17.93 -20.57
C GLY A 169 -2.88 -18.85 -20.48
N LEU A 170 -2.64 -19.44 -19.31
CA LEU A 170 -1.50 -20.29 -19.03
C LEU A 170 -1.94 -21.76 -18.96
N GLU A 171 -1.13 -22.64 -19.52
CA GLU A 171 -1.28 -24.07 -19.26
C GLU A 171 -0.83 -24.38 -17.83
N PRO A 172 -1.62 -25.15 -17.06
CA PRO A 172 -1.19 -25.56 -15.74
C PRO A 172 0.04 -26.47 -15.84
N PRO A 173 0.91 -26.49 -14.81
CA PRO A 173 2.06 -27.37 -14.80
C PRO A 173 1.64 -28.84 -14.98
N PRO A 174 2.49 -29.69 -15.59
CA PRO A 174 2.17 -31.09 -15.80
C PRO A 174 1.98 -31.80 -14.45
N LYS A 175 1.07 -32.80 -14.41
CA LYS A 175 0.77 -33.53 -13.18
C LYS A 175 1.98 -34.35 -12.70
N ILE A 176 2.69 -34.97 -13.63
CA ILE A 176 3.93 -35.72 -13.37
C ILE A 176 5.07 -34.91 -13.97
N LEU A 177 6.02 -34.53 -13.12
CA LEU A 177 7.18 -33.73 -13.51
C LEU A 177 8.34 -34.61 -14.00
N GLY A 178 8.48 -35.80 -13.43
CA GLY A 178 9.53 -36.74 -13.80
C GLY A 178 9.39 -38.09 -13.11
N ILE A 179 9.85 -39.13 -13.81
CA ILE A 179 10.00 -40.49 -13.30
C ILE A 179 11.48 -40.84 -13.48
N HIS A 180 12.18 -41.06 -12.38
CA HIS A 180 13.60 -41.39 -12.36
C HIS A 180 13.77 -42.83 -11.87
N PRO A 181 13.83 -43.82 -12.78
CA PRO A 181 14.04 -45.20 -12.38
C PRO A 181 15.40 -45.38 -11.68
N ARG A 182 15.44 -46.18 -10.62
CA ARG A 182 16.71 -46.62 -10.02
C ARG A 182 17.30 -47.75 -10.86
N ALA A 183 18.57 -47.60 -11.24
CA ALA A 183 19.35 -48.61 -11.95
C ALA A 183 19.56 -49.88 -11.12
#